data_AF-A0A1G2LIQ1-F1
#
_entry.id   AF-A0A1G2LIQ1-F1
#
_cell.length_a   1.000
_cell.length_b   1.000
_cell.length_c   1.000
_cell.angle_alpha   90.00
_cell.angle_beta   90.00
_cell.angle_gamma   90.00
#
_symmetry.space_group_name_H-M   'P 1'
#
loop_
_entity.id
_entity.type
_entity.pdbx_description
1 polymer ?
#
loop_
_entity_poly.entity_id
_entity_poly.type
_entity_poly.pdbx_seq_one_letter_code
_entity_poly.pdbx_strand_id
1 'polypeptide(L)'
;MGVVVLISLYLIFLWRGIVIIRKADDLFAKLVGAGIITTIVTQAFINMGAISGLFPLTGVPLPFISYGGTSLVATFIGLGIVYQIAKKS
;
A
#
# COMPACT_ATOMS: atom_id res chain seq x y z
N MET A 1 7.63 -2.32 19.94
CA MET A 1 6.14 -2.34 19.89
C MET A 1 5.57 -1.60 18.68
N GLY A 2 6.09 -0.44 18.27
CA GLY A 2 5.59 0.30 17.09
C GLY A 2 5.58 -0.49 15.78
N VAL A 3 6.57 -1.34 15.53
CA VAL A 3 6.65 -2.17 14.31
C VAL A 3 5.46 -3.13 14.15
N VAL A 4 5.01 -3.74 15.25
CA VAL A 4 3.87 -4.69 15.24
C VAL A 4 2.57 -3.96 14.90
N VAL A 5 2.40 -2.72 15.40
CA VAL A 5 1.24 -1.87 15.09
C VAL A 5 1.23 -1.52 13.59
N LEU A 6 2.39 -1.17 13.03
CA LEU A 6 2.52 -0.87 11.60
C LEU A 6 2.25 -2.09 10.72
N ILE A 7 2.81 -3.25 11.06
CA ILE A 7 2.53 -4.51 10.37
C ILE A 7 1.03 -4.78 10.34
N SER A 8 0.36 -4.64 11.50
CA SER A 8 -1.07 -4.89 11.63
C SER A 8 -1.90 -3.95 10.74
N LEU A 9 -1.57 -2.66 10.71
CA LEU A 9 -2.22 -1.66 9.84
C LEU A 9 -2.06 -1.98 8.36
N TYR A 10 -0.85 -2.34 7.92
CA TYR A 10 -0.60 -2.68 6.52
C TYR A 10 -1.27 -3.99 6.09
N LEU A 11 -1.37 -4.98 6.98
CA LEU A 11 -2.13 -6.21 6.72
C LEU A 11 -3.63 -5.93 6.55
N ILE A 12 -4.20 -5.09 7.43
CA ILE A 12 -5.60 -4.66 7.29
C ILE A 12 -5.80 -3.89 5.98
N PHE A 13 -4.85 -3.03 5.61
CA PHE A 13 -4.88 -2.28 4.36
C PHE A 13 -4.83 -3.20 3.14
N LEU A 14 -3.89 -4.16 3.10
CA LEU A 14 -3.79 -5.18 2.06
C LEU A 14 -5.11 -5.95 1.93
N TRP A 15 -5.66 -6.43 3.04
CA TRP A 15 -6.88 -7.23 3.03
C TRP A 15 -8.07 -6.44 2.49
N ARG A 16 -8.28 -5.21 2.99
CA ARG A 16 -9.31 -4.29 2.48
C ARG A 16 -9.13 -4.03 0.99
N GLY A 17 -7.90 -3.75 0.56
CA GLY A 17 -7.57 -3.51 -0.84
C GLY A 17 -7.93 -4.70 -1.74
N ILE A 18 -7.55 -5.91 -1.34
CA ILE A 18 -7.86 -7.15 -2.08
C ILE A 18 -9.38 -7.37 -2.17
N VAL A 19 -10.13 -7.15 -1.08
CA VAL A 19 -11.59 -7.32 -1.08
C VAL A 19 -12.25 -6.32 -2.04
N ILE A 20 -11.77 -5.08 -2.10
CA ILE A 20 -12.29 -4.04 -2.98
C ILE A 20 -12.04 -4.39 -4.45
N ILE A 21 -10.80 -4.71 -4.83
CA ILE A 21 -10.48 -4.99 -6.24
C ILE A 21 -11.18 -6.25 -6.74
N ARG A 22 -11.39 -7.27 -5.87
CA ARG A 22 -12.08 -8.50 -6.28
C ARG A 22 -13.54 -8.28 -6.66
N LYS A 23 -14.17 -7.22 -6.12
CA LYS A 23 -15.55 -6.83 -6.45
C LYS A 23 -15.68 -6.07 -7.77
N ALA A 24 -14.58 -5.54 -8.32
CA ALA A 24 -14.66 -4.77 -9.56
C ALA A 24 -15.00 -5.64 -10.77
N ASP A 25 -15.97 -5.24 -11.59
CA ASP A 25 -16.38 -6.00 -12.76
C ASP A 25 -15.32 -5.99 -13.88
N ASP A 26 -14.55 -4.92 -13.99
CA ASP A 26 -13.51 -4.74 -15.01
C ASP A 26 -12.16 -5.38 -14.61
N LEU A 27 -11.63 -6.23 -15.49
CA LEU A 27 -10.33 -6.87 -15.33
C LEU A 27 -9.18 -5.85 -15.34
N PHE A 28 -9.27 -4.78 -16.14
CA PHE A 28 -8.26 -3.73 -16.16
C PHE A 28 -8.22 -2.99 -14.83
N ALA A 29 -9.39 -2.60 -14.30
CA ALA A 29 -9.51 -2.02 -12.96
C ALA A 29 -8.94 -2.94 -11.87
N LYS A 30 -9.22 -4.25 -11.92
CA LYS A 30 -8.63 -5.26 -11.02
C LYS A 30 -7.09 -5.25 -11.06
N LEU A 31 -6.50 -5.28 -12.25
CA LEU A 31 -5.04 -5.31 -12.43
C LEU A 31 -4.37 -4.01 -11.96
N VAL A 32 -4.94 -2.86 -12.30
CA VAL A 32 -4.43 -1.55 -11.86
C VAL A 32 -4.51 -1.42 -10.34
N GLY A 33 -5.67 -1.75 -9.75
CA GLY A 33 -5.85 -1.73 -8.30
C GLY A 33 -4.88 -2.68 -7.59
N ALA A 34 -4.69 -3.89 -8.12
CA ALA A 34 -3.71 -4.85 -7.60
C ALA A 34 -2.27 -4.28 -7.66
N GLY A 35 -1.86 -3.67 -8.77
CA GLY A 35 -0.53 -3.06 -8.91
C GLY A 35 -0.27 -1.94 -7.89
N ILE A 36 -1.25 -1.07 -7.66
CA ILE A 36 -1.16 0.01 -6.67
C ILE A 36 -1.04 -0.56 -5.26
N ILE A 37 -1.93 -1.49 -4.87
CA ILE A 37 -1.91 -2.11 -3.54
C ILE A 37 -0.59 -2.85 -3.29
N THR A 38 -0.12 -3.60 -4.29
CA THR A 38 1.12 -4.40 -4.17
C THR A 38 2.34 -3.49 -4.05
N THR A 39 2.38 -2.36 -4.75
CA THR A 39 3.48 -1.38 -4.64
C THR A 39 3.56 -0.79 -3.23
N ILE A 40 2.41 -0.38 -2.68
CA ILE A 40 2.33 0.18 -1.31
C ILE A 40 2.76 -0.85 -0.27
N VAL A 41 2.29 -2.10 -0.41
CA VAL A 41 2.60 -3.18 0.54
C VAL A 41 4.06 -3.60 0.44
N THR A 42 4.63 -3.66 -0.77
CA THR A 42 6.04 -4.01 -0.98
C THR A 42 6.95 -2.96 -0.33
N GLN A 43 6.66 -1.68 -0.52
CA GLN A 43 7.40 -0.60 0.15
C GLN A 43 7.33 -0.71 1.67
N ALA A 44 6.16 -1.07 2.21
CA ALA A 44 6.00 -1.33 3.65
C ALA A 44 6.82 -2.55 4.08
N PHE A 45 6.79 -3.64 3.33
CA PHE A 45 7.49 -4.88 3.64
C PHE A 45 9.01 -4.69 3.67
N ILE A 46 9.55 -3.98 2.67
CA ILE A 46 10.97 -3.61 2.60
C ILE A 46 11.36 -2.73 3.80
N ASN A 47 10.56 -1.73 4.12
CA ASN A 47 10.82 -0.86 5.27
C ASN A 47 10.78 -1.63 6.61
N MET A 48 9.82 -2.53 6.79
CA MET A 48 9.70 -3.37 7.98
C MET A 48 10.86 -4.37 8.09
N GLY A 49 11.28 -4.96 6.97
CA GLY A 49 12.45 -5.82 6.89
C GLY A 49 13.75 -5.08 7.20
N ALA A 50 13.88 -3.83 6.78
CA ALA A 50 15.02 -2.99 7.10
C ALA A 50 15.11 -2.64 8.59
N ILE A 51 13.97 -2.31 9.22
CA ILE A 51 13.91 -2.03 10.67
C ILE A 51 14.17 -3.31 11.50
N SER A 52 13.80 -4.48 10.98
CA SER A 52 14.05 -5.78 11.62
C SER A 52 15.49 -6.29 11.41
N GLY A 53 16.34 -5.53 10.71
CA GLY A 53 17.73 -5.91 10.41
C GLY A 53 17.87 -7.01 9.35
N LEU A 54 16.78 -7.40 8.68
CA LEU A 54 16.78 -8.42 7.63
C LEU A 54 17.23 -7.87 6.27
N PHE A 55 17.04 -6.57 6.05
CA PHE A 55 17.42 -5.87 4.83
C PHE A 55 18.23 -4.61 5.16
N PRO A 56 19.10 -4.13 4.24
CA PRO A 56 19.74 -2.83 4.41
C PRO A 56 18.68 -1.71 4.42
N LEU A 57 18.89 -0.67 5.23
CA LEU A 57 18.05 0.53 5.24
C LEU A 57 18.18 1.25 3.89
N THR A 58 17.25 0.99 2.97
CA THR A 58 17.33 1.45 1.58
C THR A 58 16.91 2.92 1.36
N GLY A 59 16.64 3.68 2.43
CA GLY A 59 16.27 5.10 2.31
C GLY A 59 14.96 5.38 1.57
N VAL A 60 14.19 4.35 1.22
CA VAL A 60 12.89 4.50 0.55
C VAL A 60 11.86 4.96 1.58
N PRO A 61 11.21 6.13 1.39
CA PRO A 61 10.27 6.67 2.35
C PRO A 61 9.12 5.68 2.58
N LEU A 62 8.87 5.38 3.86
CA LEU A 62 7.73 4.59 4.31
C LEU A 62 6.44 5.30 3.86
N PRO A 63 5.62 4.72 2.97
CA PRO A 63 4.34 5.33 2.61
C PRO A 63 3.52 5.56 3.89
N PHE A 64 2.74 6.64 3.97
CA PHE A 64 1.98 7.07 5.15
C PHE A 64 2.73 7.61 6.38
N ILE A 65 4.03 7.33 6.60
CA ILE A 65 4.73 7.73 7.84
C ILE A 65 6.00 8.56 7.58
N SER A 66 6.63 8.41 6.43
CA SER A 66 7.85 9.17 6.10
C SER A 66 7.53 10.60 5.63
N TYR A 67 8.38 11.55 6.03
CA TYR A 67 8.35 12.98 5.68
C TYR A 67 8.67 13.27 4.19
N GLY A 68 8.25 12.40 3.27
CA GLY A 68 8.31 12.63 1.83
C GLY A 68 6.96 13.08 1.32
N GLY A 69 6.71 14.41 1.31
CA GLY A 69 5.42 14.97 0.86
C GLY A 69 4.98 14.49 -0.53
N THR A 70 5.93 14.29 -1.45
CA THR A 70 5.70 13.74 -2.79
C THR A 70 5.25 12.27 -2.77
N SER A 71 5.82 11.45 -1.90
CA SER A 71 5.43 10.03 -1.74
C SER A 71 4.04 9.90 -1.13
N LEU A 72 3.67 10.79 -0.21
CA LEU A 72 2.30 10.87 0.33
C LEU A 72 1.31 11.23 -0.77
N VAL A 73 1.56 12.28 -1.55
CA VAL A 73 0.69 12.69 -2.65
C VAL A 73 0.52 11.58 -3.68
N ALA A 74 1.60 10.90 -4.08
CA ALA A 74 1.53 9.77 -5.01
C ALA A 74 0.69 8.61 -4.45
N THR A 75 0.82 8.32 -3.15
CA THR A 75 0.03 7.27 -2.48
C THR A 75 -1.45 7.66 -2.41
N PHE A 76 -1.78 8.93 -2.14
CA PHE A 76 -3.15 9.43 -2.15
C PHE A 76 -3.79 9.41 -3.54
N ILE A 77 -3.02 9.71 -4.59
CA ILE A 77 -3.50 9.57 -5.98
C ILE A 77 -3.82 8.09 -6.30
N GLY A 78 -2.92 7.18 -5.93
CA GLY A 78 -3.15 5.73 -6.08
C GLY A 78 -4.39 5.26 -5.31
N LEU A 79 -4.58 5.72 -4.07
CA LEU A 79 -5.78 5.45 -3.29
C LEU A 79 -7.04 6.01 -3.94
N GLY A 80 -6.98 7.19 -4.54
CA GLY A 80 -8.10 7.79 -5.27
C GLY A 80 -8.55 6.91 -6.44
N ILE A 81 -7.60 6.30 -7.17
CA ILE A 81 -7.89 5.34 -8.25
C ILE A 81 -8.57 4.08 -7.68
N VAL A 82 -8.02 3.50 -6.61
CA VAL A 82 -8.62 2.32 -5.94
C VAL A 82 -10.02 2.63 -5.41
N TYR A 83 -10.25 3.82 -4.87
CA TYR A 83 -11.56 4.27 -4.41
C TYR A 83 -12.56 4.43 -5.56
N GLN A 84 -12.13 4.99 -6.69
CA GLN A 84 -12.99 5.10 -7.86
C GLN A 84 -13.39 3.73 -8.42
N ILE A 85 -12.47 2.75 -8.38
CA ILE A 85 -12.75 1.36 -8.73
C ILE A 85 -13.77 0.77 -7.74
N ALA A 86 -13.58 0.97 -6.44
CA ALA A 86 -14.52 0.53 -5.39
C ALA A 86 -15.93 1.10 -5.58
N LYS A 87 -16.03 2.36 -6.01
CA LYS A 87 -17.30 3.06 -6.25
C LYS A 87 -18.00 2.61 -7.54
N LYS A 88 -17.24 2.13 -8.53
CA LYS A 88 -17.75 1.60 -9.79
C LYS A 88 -18.02 0.09 -9.77
N SER A 89 -17.72 -0.58 -8.65
CA SER A 89 -17.98 -2.00 -8.39
C SER A 89 -19.35 -2.21 -7.75
#